data_AF-A0A538CSB8-F1
#
_entry.id   AF-A0A538CSB8-F1
#
_cell.length_a   1.000
_cell.length_b   1.000
_cell.length_c   1.000
_cell.angle_alpha   90.00
_cell.angle_beta   90.00
_cell.angle_gamma   90.00
#
_symmetry.space_group_name_H-M   'P 1'
#
loop_
_entity.id
_entity.type
_entity.pdbx_description
1 polymer ?
#
loop_
_entity_poly.entity_id
_entity_poly.type
_entity_poly.pdbx_seq_one_letter_code
_entity_poly.pdbx_strand_id
1 'polypeptide(L)'
;QRIERWPRARFLDQVDVDGQPIRVKVSPGRAKVEHDDAARAARTLQLPLREVVSRAEQAWRRTHGREETHDHDDTADHEPDHDH
;
A
#
# COMPACT_ATOMS: atom_id res chain seq x y z
N GLN A 1 -26.31 13.87 12.92
CA GLN A 1 -25.77 12.56 12.47
C GLN A 1 -24.25 12.63 12.54
N ARG A 2 -23.62 11.75 13.31
CA ARG A 2 -22.20 11.83 13.68
C ARG A 2 -21.42 10.98 12.68
N ILE A 3 -20.67 11.60 11.80
CA ILE A 3 -19.73 10.90 10.91
C ILE A 3 -18.61 10.35 11.80
N GLU A 4 -18.55 9.04 11.98
CA GLU A 4 -17.41 8.36 12.59
C GLU A 4 -16.25 8.40 11.60
N ARG A 5 -15.48 9.49 11.64
CA ARG A 5 -14.18 9.59 10.97
C ARG A 5 -13.20 8.67 11.69
N TRP A 6 -13.09 7.43 11.21
CA TRP A 6 -11.91 6.62 11.49
C TRP A 6 -10.68 7.42 11.03
N PRO A 7 -9.63 7.58 11.86
CA PRO A 7 -8.41 8.20 11.41
C PRO A 7 -7.84 7.30 10.32
N ARG A 8 -7.98 7.71 9.05
CA ARG A 8 -7.38 7.07 7.87
C ARG A 8 -5.86 7.24 8.00
N ALA A 9 -5.26 6.43 8.87
CA ALA A 9 -3.94 6.64 9.42
C ALA A 9 -2.92 6.49 8.29
N ARG A 10 -2.09 7.52 8.11
CA ARG A 10 -0.90 7.43 7.28
C ARG A 10 0.13 6.73 8.16
N PHE A 11 0.35 5.45 7.93
CA PHE A 11 1.34 4.70 8.69
C PHE A 11 2.54 4.34 7.80
N LEU A 12 3.67 4.16 8.48
CA LEU A 12 4.88 3.62 7.87
C LEU A 12 4.83 2.11 8.08
N ASP A 13 4.88 1.38 6.98
CA ASP A 13 4.97 -0.06 6.97
C ASP A 13 6.37 -0.49 6.48
N GLN A 14 6.70 -1.77 6.65
CA GLN A 14 7.98 -2.32 6.26
C GLN A 14 7.78 -3.70 5.64
N VAL A 15 8.34 -3.88 4.44
CA VAL A 15 8.32 -5.16 3.73
C VAL A 15 9.74 -5.69 3.57
N ASP A 16 9.86 -7.01 3.56
CA ASP A 16 11.12 -7.69 3.27
C ASP A 16 11.20 -8.02 1.77
N VAL A 17 12.33 -7.67 1.14
CA VAL A 17 12.67 -8.08 -0.22
C VAL A 17 14.03 -8.76 -0.18
N ASP A 18 14.03 -10.08 -0.36
CA ASP A 18 15.24 -10.91 -0.37
C ASP A 18 16.13 -10.69 0.87
N GLY A 19 15.52 -10.53 2.05
CA GLY A 19 16.21 -10.26 3.32
C GLY A 19 16.61 -8.80 3.52
N GLN A 20 16.15 -7.87 2.66
CA GLN A 20 16.36 -6.44 2.82
C GLN A 20 15.07 -5.74 3.26
N PRO A 21 15.09 -5.02 4.41
CA PRO A 21 13.95 -4.26 4.86
C PRO A 21 13.77 -2.98 4.04
N ILE A 22 12.57 -2.79 3.51
CA ILE A 22 12.17 -1.64 2.71
C ILE A 22 10.93 -0.99 3.33
N ARG A 23 11.05 0.28 3.69
CA ARG A 23 9.91 1.05 4.21
C ARG A 23 8.93 1.40 3.09
N VAL A 24 7.64 1.34 3.44
CA VAL A 24 6.53 1.69 2.56
C VAL A 24 5.65 2.69 3.29
N LYS A 25 5.42 3.82 2.64
CA LYS A 25 4.49 4.84 3.13
C LYS A 25 3.09 4.50 2.66
N VAL A 26 2.24 4.10 3.60
CA VAL A 26 0.86 3.76 3.32
C VAL A 26 0.00 5.00 3.51
N SER A 27 -0.73 5.34 2.46
CA SER A 27 -1.78 6.34 2.48
C SER A 27 -3.04 5.72 1.91
N PRO A 28 -4.22 6.31 2.19
CA PRO A 28 -5.44 5.66 1.79
C PRO A 28 -5.57 5.54 0.27
N GLY A 29 -5.68 4.30 -0.23
CA GLY A 29 -5.71 3.98 -1.66
C GLY A 29 -4.35 4.05 -2.37
N ARG A 30 -3.24 4.28 -1.65
CA ARG A 30 -1.91 4.36 -2.26
C ARG A 30 -0.79 3.99 -1.28
N ALA A 31 -0.01 2.98 -1.65
CA ALA A 31 1.29 2.71 -1.06
C ALA A 31 2.41 3.36 -1.90
N LYS A 32 3.43 3.89 -1.24
CA LYS A 32 4.67 4.38 -1.87
C LYS A 32 5.88 3.74 -1.20
N VAL A 33 6.68 3.02 -1.98
CA VAL A 33 7.97 2.50 -1.53
C VAL A 33 8.95 3.66 -1.29
N GLU A 34 9.63 3.65 -0.15
CA GLU A 34 10.69 4.62 0.12
C GLU A 34 11.89 4.37 -0.79
N HIS A 35 12.21 5.36 -1.62
CA HIS A 35 13.19 5.23 -2.69
C HIS A 35 14.62 4.99 -2.17
N ASP A 36 15.00 5.61 -1.05
CA ASP A 36 16.33 5.44 -0.47
C ASP A 36 16.56 4.03 0.06
N ASP A 37 15.52 3.42 0.65
CA ASP A 37 15.59 2.04 1.10
C ASP A 37 15.65 1.08 -0.10
N ALA A 38 14.84 1.34 -1.13
CA ALA A 38 14.89 0.56 -2.37
C ALA A 38 16.26 0.69 -3.07
N ALA A 39 16.88 1.88 -3.05
CA ALA A 39 18.22 2.10 -3.59
C ALA A 39 19.30 1.39 -2.78
N ARG A 40 19.18 1.38 -1.45
CA ARG A 40 20.07 0.61 -0.56
C ARG A 40 19.94 -0.89 -0.84
N ALA A 41 18.72 -1.42 -0.86
CA ALA A 41 18.46 -2.82 -1.15
C ALA A 41 18.94 -3.22 -2.55
N ALA A 42 18.73 -2.38 -3.56
CA ALA A 42 19.23 -2.60 -4.93
C ALA A 42 20.75 -2.76 -4.97
N ARG A 43 21.49 -1.94 -4.21
CA ARG A 43 22.95 -2.06 -4.12
C ARG A 43 23.37 -3.34 -3.42
N THR A 44 22.72 -3.71 -2.32
CA THR A 44 23.02 -4.94 -1.57
C THR A 44 22.73 -6.20 -2.37
N LEU A 45 21.57 -6.22 -3.05
CA LEU A 45 21.09 -7.37 -3.82
C LEU A 45 21.69 -7.43 -5.23
N GLN A 46 22.42 -6.39 -5.64
CA GLN A 46 22.92 -6.21 -7.01
C GLN A 46 21.81 -6.30 -8.07
N LEU A 47 20.62 -5.79 -7.73
CA LEU A 47 19.45 -5.75 -8.59
C LEU A 47 19.18 -4.34 -9.10
N PRO A 48 18.53 -4.17 -10.27
CA PRO A 48 18.04 -2.88 -10.71
C PRO A 48 17.03 -2.30 -9.71
N LEU A 49 17.11 -0.99 -9.43
CA LEU A 49 16.18 -0.32 -8.51
C LEU A 49 14.70 -0.58 -8.84
N ARG A 50 14.34 -0.53 -10.13
CA ARG A 50 12.98 -0.81 -10.59
C ARG A 50 12.47 -2.20 -10.19
N GLU A 51 13.37 -3.19 -10.17
CA GLU A 51 13.05 -4.57 -9.79
C GLU A 51 12.77 -4.64 -8.30
N VAL A 52 13.60 -3.99 -7.49
CA VAL A 52 13.42 -3.91 -6.03
C VAL A 52 12.12 -3.19 -5.66
N VAL A 53 11.79 -2.07 -6.32
CA VAL A 53 10.52 -1.36 -6.12
C VAL A 53 9.33 -2.26 -6.48
N SER A 54 9.39 -2.95 -7.62
CA SER A 54 8.32 -3.88 -8.02
C SER A 54 8.14 -5.01 -7.01
N ARG A 55 9.22 -5.61 -6.51
CA ARG A 55 9.18 -6.66 -5.49
C ARG A 55 8.62 -6.16 -4.17
N ALA A 56 9.02 -4.96 -3.74
CA ALA A 56 8.51 -4.34 -2.52
C ALA A 56 7.00 -4.07 -2.62
N GLU A 57 6.52 -3.52 -3.73
CA GLU A 57 5.08 -3.33 -3.96
C GLU A 57 4.31 -4.64 -3.96
N GLN A 58 4.84 -5.67 -4.61
CA GLN A 58 4.21 -7.00 -4.64
C GLN A 58 4.19 -7.65 -3.25
N ALA A 59 5.29 -7.56 -2.49
CA ALA A 59 5.35 -8.04 -1.12
C ALA A 59 4.31 -7.33 -0.24
N TRP A 60 4.21 -6.00 -0.38
CA TRP A 60 3.21 -5.20 0.32
C TRP A 60 1.78 -5.63 -0.05
N ARG A 61 1.47 -5.79 -1.34
CA ARG A 61 0.16 -6.28 -1.81
C ARG A 61 -0.17 -7.69 -1.29
N ARG A 62 0.82 -8.58 -1.14
CA ARG A 62 0.58 -9.92 -0.59
C ARG A 62 0.27 -9.88 0.90
N THR A 63 0.92 -9.01 1.66
CA THR A 63 0.67 -8.86 3.09
C THR A 63 -0.68 -8.19 3.35
N HIS A 64 -0.99 -7.10 2.63
CA HIS A 64 -2.20 -6.29 2.86
C HIS A 64 -3.43 -6.75 2.07
N GLY A 65 -3.26 -7.32 0.88
CA GLY A 65 -4.35 -7.88 0.09
C GLY A 65 -4.98 -9.13 0.71
N ARG A 66 -4.34 -9.74 1.73
CA ARG A 66 -4.93 -10.80 2.54
C ARG A 66 -5.74 -10.27 3.74
N GLU A 67 -5.53 -9.01 4.13
CA GLU A 67 -6.29 -8.33 5.18
C GLU A 67 -7.50 -7.55 4.60
N GLU A 68 -7.45 -7.11 3.34
CA GLU A 68 -8.57 -6.41 2.65
C GLU A 68 -9.83 -7.27 2.43
N THR A 69 -9.85 -8.57 2.77
CA THR A 69 -11.11 -9.35 2.79
C THR A 69 -11.99 -9.07 4.02
N HIS A 70 -11.58 -8.21 4.95
CA HIS A 70 -12.37 -7.79 6.11
C HIS A 70 -12.23 -6.28 6.37
N ASP A 71 -12.76 -5.43 5.47
CA ASP A 71 -13.31 -4.06 5.75
C ASP A 71 -13.44 -3.24 4.45
N HIS A 72 -14.14 -3.78 3.45
CA HIS A 72 -14.73 -2.98 2.36
C HIS A 72 -16.25 -3.18 2.39
N ASP A 73 -16.88 -2.63 3.43
CA ASP A 73 -18.23 -2.11 3.26
C ASP A 73 -18.07 -0.73 2.61
N ASP A 74 -17.95 -0.73 1.28
CA ASP A 74 -18.20 0.46 0.49
C ASP A 74 -19.62 0.29 -0.04
N THR A 75 -20.57 0.65 0.82
CA THR A 75 -21.92 1.03 0.41
C THR A 75 -21.76 2.21 -0.56
N ALA A 76 -21.57 1.90 -1.83
CA ALA A 76 -21.66 2.85 -2.92
C ALA A 76 -23.13 3.26 -3.06
N ASP A 77 -23.53 4.23 -2.26
CA ASP A 77 -24.67 5.11 -2.49
C ASP A 77 -24.35 5.92 -3.76
N HIS A 78 -24.56 5.28 -4.90
CA HIS A 78 -24.59 5.91 -6.21
C HIS A 78 -26.02 5.80 -6.69
N GLU A 79 -26.91 6.69 -6.22
CA GLU A 79 -28.16 6.95 -6.91
C GLU A 79 -27.82 7.48 -8.31
N PRO A 80 -28.12 6.75 -9.41
CA PRO A 80 -28.16 7.39 -10.70
C PRO A 80 -29.42 8.25 -10.77
N ASP A 81 -29.25 9.56 -10.90
CA ASP A 81 -30.31 10.48 -11.33
C ASP A 81 -31.00 9.87 -12.57
N HIS A 82 -32.22 9.40 -12.39
CA HIS A 82 -33.09 8.94 -13.46
C HIS A 82 -34.11 10.05 -13.72
N ASP A 83 -33.77 10.91 -14.68
CA ASP A 83 -34.63 11.94 -15.26
C ASP A 83 -35.90 11.28 -15.86
N HIS A 84 -37.09 11.74 -15.48
CA HIS A 84 -38.36 11.45 -16.18
C HIS A 84 -39.34 12.61 -16.08
#